data_AF-A0A5C9CPW7-F1
#
_entry.id   AF-A0A5C9CPW7-F1
#
_cell.length_a   1.000
_cell.length_b   1.000
_cell.length_c   1.000
_cell.angle_alpha   90.00
_cell.angle_beta   90.00
_cell.angle_gamma   90.00
#
_symmetry.space_group_name_H-M   'P 1'
#
loop_
_entity.id
_entity.type
_entity.pdbx_description
1 polymer ?
#
loop_
_entity_poly.entity_id
_entity_poly.type
_entity_poly.pdbx_seq_one_letter_code
_entity_poly.pdbx_strand_id
1 'polypeptide(L)'
;MNIQTALDSQLSRFESQLALLSSAFLRHEPSELVATSAELQSMVVLFAKVIQPVAASLKTNPSAQWRVKRIAAQLDALRQGILRNSVVVDRALATLMPSCQENTYAPKTGAYPRQPYGSAGRQSGEFRSLSA
;
A
#
# COMPACT_ATOMS: atom_id res chain seq x y z
N MET A 1 8.27 39.94 -3.94
CA MET A 1 8.52 38.52 -4.21
C MET A 1 7.33 37.99 -5.02
N ASN A 2 7.52 37.62 -6.28
CA ASN A 2 6.40 37.26 -7.18
C ASN A 2 5.75 35.94 -6.72
N ILE A 3 4.44 35.97 -6.48
CA ILE A 3 3.64 34.79 -6.06
C ILE A 3 3.78 33.65 -7.09
N GLN A 4 3.98 34.01 -8.37
CA GLN A 4 4.17 33.06 -9.46
C GLN A 4 5.47 32.25 -9.33
N THR A 5 6.60 32.91 -9.03
CA THR A 5 7.89 32.21 -8.88
C THR A 5 7.93 31.35 -7.62
N ALA A 6 7.24 31.78 -6.56
CA ALA A 6 7.06 30.98 -5.35
C ALA A 6 6.26 29.70 -5.66
N LEU A 7 5.15 29.80 -6.39
CA LEU A 7 4.36 28.64 -6.80
C LEU A 7 5.14 27.67 -7.69
N ASP A 8 5.86 28.18 -8.69
CA ASP A 8 6.66 27.33 -9.58
C ASP A 8 7.76 26.58 -8.83
N SER A 9 8.41 27.22 -7.85
CA SER A 9 9.42 26.57 -7.01
C SER A 9 8.83 25.45 -6.12
N GLN A 10 7.62 25.64 -5.60
CA GLN A 10 6.92 24.64 -4.79
C GLN A 10 6.49 23.45 -5.64
N LEU A 11 5.95 23.70 -6.83
CA LEU A 11 5.58 22.63 -7.77
C LEU A 11 6.80 21.82 -8.21
N SER A 12 7.94 22.48 -8.48
CA SER A 12 9.18 21.77 -8.84
C SER A 12 9.70 20.89 -7.71
N ARG A 13 9.62 21.36 -6.46
CA ARG A 13 9.97 20.54 -5.28
C ARG A 13 9.05 19.33 -5.12
N PHE A 14 7.75 19.51 -5.38
CA PHE A 14 6.78 18.43 -5.32
C PHE A 14 7.06 17.36 -6.39
N GLU A 15 7.35 17.79 -7.62
CA GLU A 15 7.73 16.91 -8.73
C GLU A 15 9.02 16.14 -8.43
N SER A 16 10.03 16.79 -7.84
CA SER A 16 11.26 16.09 -7.45
C SER A 16 11.03 15.04 -6.35
N GLN A 17 10.20 15.36 -5.34
CA GLN A 17 9.89 14.41 -4.28
C GLN A 17 9.11 13.20 -4.80
N LEU A 18 8.19 13.43 -5.74
CA LEU A 18 7.48 12.36 -6.44
C LEU A 18 8.41 11.47 -7.26
N ALA A 19 9.37 12.06 -7.96
CA ALA A 19 10.37 11.30 -8.71
C ALA A 19 11.21 10.43 -7.77
N LEU A 20 11.65 10.97 -6.63
CA LEU A 20 12.38 10.21 -5.61
C LEU A 20 11.54 9.05 -5.07
N LEU A 21 10.28 9.29 -4.70
CA LEU A 21 9.39 8.23 -4.21
C LEU A 21 9.15 7.15 -5.27
N SER A 22 8.96 7.53 -6.53
CA SER A 22 8.81 6.55 -7.62
C SER A 22 10.06 5.69 -7.81
N SER A 23 11.25 6.27 -7.64
CA SER A 23 12.51 5.54 -7.74
C SER A 23 12.73 4.62 -6.54
N ALA A 24 12.39 5.05 -5.32
CA ALA A 24 12.43 4.23 -4.11
C ALA A 24 11.44 3.06 -4.20
N PHE A 25 10.25 3.28 -4.76
CA PHE A 25 9.27 2.22 -5.01
C PHE A 25 9.82 1.14 -5.95
N LEU A 26 10.53 1.53 -7.02
CA LEU A 26 11.16 0.58 -7.96
C LEU A 26 12.35 -0.18 -7.34
N ARG A 27 13.04 0.41 -6.36
CA ARG A 27 14.15 -0.23 -5.64
C ARG A 27 13.72 -1.23 -4.57
N HIS A 28 12.41 -1.31 -4.28
CA HIS A 28 11.84 -2.19 -3.27
C HIS A 28 12.45 -2.03 -1.85
N GLU A 29 12.96 -0.83 -1.51
CA GLU A 29 13.46 -0.54 -0.18
C GLU A 29 12.36 0.02 0.74
N PRO A 30 11.83 -0.77 1.69
CA PRO A 30 10.66 -0.39 2.47
C PRO A 30 10.94 0.77 3.43
N SER A 31 12.16 0.88 3.97
CA SER A 31 12.57 1.97 4.88
C SER A 31 12.62 3.32 4.17
N GLU A 32 13.18 3.36 2.96
CA GLU A 32 13.25 4.58 2.15
C GLU A 32 11.85 5.03 1.69
N LEU A 33 10.97 4.08 1.38
CA LEU A 33 9.59 4.37 0.99
C LEU A 33 8.78 5.01 2.14
N VAL A 34 8.95 4.52 3.37
CA VAL A 34 8.28 5.09 4.55
C VAL A 34 8.79 6.50 4.83
N ALA A 35 10.11 6.73 4.78
CA ALA A 35 10.69 8.05 4.99
C ALA A 35 10.23 9.07 3.92
N THR A 36 10.35 8.70 2.64
CA THR A 36 9.97 9.58 1.51
C THR A 36 8.47 9.86 1.46
N SER A 37 7.62 8.91 1.86
CA SER A 37 6.17 9.10 1.95
C SER A 37 5.77 10.03 3.09
N ALA A 38 6.42 9.94 4.25
CA ALA A 38 6.21 10.87 5.36
C ALA A 38 6.59 12.31 4.97
N GLU A 39 7.72 12.48 4.29
CA GLU A 39 8.14 13.77 3.75
C GLU A 39 7.15 14.31 2.72
N LEU A 40 6.67 13.47 1.78
CA LEU A 40 5.66 13.87 0.80
C LEU A 40 4.37 14.31 1.50
N GLN A 41 3.91 13.57 2.50
CA GLN A 41 2.70 13.93 3.26
C GLN A 41 2.86 15.30 3.94
N SER A 42 4.02 15.57 4.54
CA SER A 42 4.31 16.88 5.14
C SER A 42 4.25 18.01 4.09
N MET A 43 4.81 17.78 2.90
CA MET A 43 4.77 18.74 1.80
C MET A 43 3.35 18.96 1.26
N VAL A 44 2.53 17.91 1.16
CA VAL A 44 1.12 18.02 0.75
C VAL A 44 0.33 18.86 1.76
N VAL A 45 0.52 18.64 3.06
CA VAL A 45 -0.17 19.41 4.10
C VAL A 45 0.23 20.89 4.04
N LEU A 46 1.51 21.19 3.83
CA LEU A 46 1.98 22.56 3.63
C LEU A 46 1.41 23.16 2.35
N PHE A 47 1.38 22.40 1.25
CA PHE A 47 0.82 22.83 -0.02
C PHE A 47 -0.68 23.10 0.05
N ALA A 48 -1.44 22.27 0.78
CA ALA A 48 -2.87 22.47 1.00
C ALA A 48 -3.17 23.78 1.76
N LYS A 49 -2.28 24.23 2.65
CA LYS A 49 -2.39 25.53 3.32
C LYS A 49 -2.09 26.70 2.38
N VAL A 50 -1.18 26.50 1.42
CA VAL A 50 -0.73 27.54 0.48
C VAL A 50 -1.62 27.62 -0.77
N ILE A 51 -2.35 26.55 -1.13
CA ILE A 51 -3.13 26.54 -2.37
C ILE A 51 -4.36 27.44 -2.33
N GLN A 52 -4.99 27.64 -1.17
CA GLN A 52 -6.15 28.54 -1.03
C GLN A 52 -5.86 29.97 -1.52
N PRO A 53 -4.80 30.66 -1.03
CA PRO A 53 -4.50 32.01 -1.50
C PRO A 53 -3.98 32.06 -2.94
N VAL A 54 -3.49 30.94 -3.50
CA VAL A 54 -2.90 30.90 -4.85
C VAL A 54 -3.84 30.28 -5.89
N ALA A 55 -5.02 29.81 -5.48
CA ALA A 55 -6.02 29.19 -6.36
C ALA A 55 -6.47 30.12 -7.50
N ALA A 56 -6.56 31.43 -7.24
CA ALA A 56 -6.87 32.43 -8.26
C ALA A 56 -5.76 32.52 -9.32
N SER A 57 -4.49 32.52 -8.90
CA SER A 57 -3.34 32.55 -9.81
C SER A 57 -3.16 31.24 -10.60
N LEU A 58 -3.57 30.11 -10.02
CA LEU A 58 -3.65 28.82 -10.71
C LEU A 58 -4.69 28.84 -11.83
N LYS A 59 -5.83 29.53 -11.66
CA LYS A 59 -6.84 29.65 -12.72
C LYS A 59 -6.33 30.43 -13.94
N THR A 60 -5.48 31.42 -13.72
CA THR A 60 -4.92 32.28 -14.77
C THR A 60 -3.67 31.70 -15.43
N ASN A 61 -3.03 30.67 -14.86
CA ASN A 61 -1.83 30.06 -15.42
C ASN A 61 -2.07 28.61 -15.89
N PRO A 62 -2.21 28.37 -17.21
CA PRO A 62 -2.47 27.04 -17.75
C PRO A 62 -1.30 26.06 -17.55
N SER A 63 -0.05 26.53 -17.47
CA SER A 63 1.11 25.64 -17.27
C SER A 63 1.10 25.06 -15.85
N ALA A 64 0.81 25.90 -14.85
CA ALA A 64 0.69 25.47 -13.45
C ALA A 64 -0.46 24.46 -13.26
N GLN A 65 -1.60 24.65 -13.93
CA GLN A 65 -2.70 23.69 -13.91
C GLN A 65 -2.30 22.34 -14.49
N TRP A 66 -1.60 22.34 -15.62
CA TRP A 66 -1.14 21.11 -16.25
C TRP A 66 -0.18 20.34 -15.35
N ARG A 67 0.75 21.04 -14.68
CA ARG A 67 1.67 20.43 -13.70
C ARG A 67 0.92 19.80 -12.53
N VAL A 68 -0.06 20.50 -11.95
CA VAL A 68 -0.89 19.95 -10.87
C VAL A 68 -1.67 18.71 -11.32
N LYS A 69 -2.24 18.71 -12.54
CA LYS A 69 -2.90 17.52 -13.09
C LYS A 69 -1.95 16.35 -13.30
N ARG A 70 -0.74 16.62 -13.80
CA ARG A 70 0.31 15.60 -13.97
C ARG A 70 0.73 14.99 -12.63
N ILE A 71 0.93 15.82 -11.63
CA ILE A 71 1.22 15.42 -10.24
C ILE A 71 0.10 14.49 -9.72
N ALA A 72 -1.16 14.87 -9.92
CA ALA A 72 -2.30 14.06 -9.47
C ALA A 72 -2.34 12.68 -10.17
N ALA A 73 -2.08 12.65 -11.48
CA ALA A 73 -2.00 11.40 -12.24
C ALA A 73 -0.85 10.48 -11.76
N GLN A 74 0.31 11.06 -11.43
CA GLN A 74 1.45 10.30 -10.90
C GLN A 74 1.15 9.72 -9.52
N LEU A 75 0.49 10.48 -8.65
CA LEU A 75 0.06 10.00 -7.33
C LEU A 75 -0.93 8.83 -7.44
N ASP A 76 -1.88 8.91 -8.36
CA ASP A 76 -2.84 7.82 -8.56
C ASP A 76 -2.16 6.55 -9.08
N ALA A 77 -1.22 6.69 -10.02
CA ALA A 77 -0.43 5.56 -10.50
C ALA A 77 0.41 4.91 -9.38
N LEU A 78 1.05 5.71 -8.52
CA LEU A 78 1.82 5.22 -7.37
C LEU A 78 0.92 4.50 -6.35
N ARG A 79 -0.24 5.07 -6.04
CA ARG A 79 -1.23 4.43 -5.16
C ARG A 79 -1.65 3.07 -5.70
N GLN A 80 -1.96 2.97 -6.99
CA GLN A 80 -2.33 1.71 -7.63
C GLN A 80 -1.17 0.70 -7.58
N GLY A 81 0.08 1.14 -7.78
CA GLY A 81 1.27 0.30 -7.65
C GLY A 81 1.42 -0.28 -6.25
N ILE A 82 1.28 0.55 -5.21
CA ILE A 82 1.34 0.12 -3.80
C ILE A 82 0.24 -0.88 -3.48
N LEU A 83 -1.01 -0.62 -3.90
CA LEU A 83 -2.13 -1.54 -3.68
C LEU A 83 -1.93 -2.91 -4.37
N ARG A 84 -1.32 -2.92 -5.56
CA ARG A 84 -0.99 -4.19 -6.23
C ARG A 84 0.12 -4.93 -5.48
N ASN A 85 1.12 -4.21 -5.01
CA ASN A 85 2.23 -4.80 -4.27
C ASN A 85 1.76 -5.40 -2.93
N SER A 86 0.85 -4.74 -2.20
CA SER A 86 0.30 -5.30 -0.96
C SER A 86 -0.38 -6.65 -1.19
N VAL A 87 -1.18 -6.78 -2.25
CA VAL A 87 -1.82 -8.07 -2.60
C VAL A 87 -0.80 -9.16 -2.94
N VAL A 88 0.29 -8.81 -3.62
CA VAL A 88 1.37 -9.77 -3.94
C VAL A 88 2.08 -10.20 -2.67
N VAL A 89 2.41 -9.26 -1.78
CA VAL A 89 3.03 -9.53 -0.47
C VAL A 89 2.13 -10.40 0.39
N ASP A 90 0.83 -10.10 0.46
CA ASP A 90 -0.15 -10.89 1.22
C ASP A 90 -0.23 -12.33 0.71
N ARG A 91 -0.23 -12.52 -0.62
CA ARG A 91 -0.22 -13.85 -1.22
C ARG A 91 1.10 -14.60 -0.97
N ALA A 92 2.24 -13.93 -1.05
CA ALA A 92 3.54 -14.52 -0.75
C ALA A 92 3.66 -14.89 0.74
N LEU A 93 3.11 -14.07 1.63
CA LEU A 93 3.03 -14.38 3.05
C LEU A 93 2.10 -15.58 3.29
N ALA A 94 0.96 -15.65 2.61
CA ALA A 94 0.01 -16.75 2.72
C ALA A 94 0.57 -18.09 2.21
N THR A 95 1.53 -18.10 1.27
CA THR A 95 2.22 -19.32 0.83
C THR A 95 3.32 -19.74 1.81
N LEU A 96 4.05 -18.79 2.39
CA LEU A 96 5.11 -19.07 3.37
C LEU A 96 4.56 -19.40 4.77
N MET A 97 3.45 -18.79 5.16
CA MET A 97 2.79 -18.95 6.47
C MET A 97 1.27 -19.15 6.28
N PRO A 98 0.83 -20.39 5.99
CA PRO A 98 -0.59 -20.71 5.81
C PRO A 98 -1.45 -20.42 7.04
N SER A 99 -0.83 -20.37 8.23
CA SER A 99 -1.48 -20.04 9.50
C SER A 99 -1.97 -18.59 9.61
N CYS A 100 -1.47 -17.70 8.76
CA CYS A 100 -1.90 -16.29 8.71
C CYS A 100 -3.07 -16.06 7.74
N GLN A 101 -3.57 -17.10 7.07
CA GLN A 101 -4.75 -16.98 6.22
C GLN A 101 -6.00 -16.82 7.10
N GLU A 102 -6.77 -15.75 6.89
CA GLU A 102 -8.15 -15.63 7.37
C GLU A 102 -9.04 -16.59 6.56
N ASN A 103 -8.92 -17.89 6.85
CA ASN A 103 -9.71 -18.89 6.14
C ASN A 103 -11.12 -18.98 6.74
N THR A 104 -12.13 -18.63 5.93
CA THR A 104 -13.57 -18.90 6.16
C THR A 104 -13.90 -20.39 6.26
N TYR A 105 -13.00 -21.30 5.86
CA TYR A 105 -13.24 -22.76 5.87
C TYR A 105 -12.14 -23.62 6.50
N ALA A 106 -11.08 -23.02 7.07
CA ALA A 106 -10.13 -23.77 7.90
C ALA A 106 -10.45 -23.49 9.37
N PRO A 107 -10.59 -24.51 10.23
CA PRO A 107 -10.84 -24.28 11.63
C PRO A 107 -9.67 -23.50 12.22
N LYS A 108 -9.98 -22.42 12.96
CA LYS A 108 -9.03 -21.66 13.76
C LYS A 108 -8.01 -22.61 14.39
N THR A 109 -6.76 -22.46 14.00
CA THR A 109 -5.61 -23.14 14.59
C THR A 109 -5.65 -22.90 16.10
N GLY A 110 -6.09 -23.93 16.83
CA GLY A 110 -6.32 -23.87 18.27
C GLY A 110 -6.89 -25.12 18.91
N ALA A 111 -7.34 -26.13 18.13
CA ALA A 111 -7.92 -27.34 18.72
C ALA A 111 -7.01 -28.60 18.69
N TYR A 112 -5.96 -28.70 17.85
CA TYR A 112 -5.07 -29.88 17.89
C TYR A 112 -3.63 -29.54 17.47
N PRO A 113 -2.60 -29.91 18.28
CA PRO A 113 -1.22 -29.48 18.06
C PRO A 113 -0.42 -30.39 17.12
N ARG A 114 -1.04 -31.22 16.28
CA ARG A 114 -0.33 -32.09 15.32
C ARG A 114 -1.23 -32.45 14.14
N GLN A 115 -0.84 -32.04 12.92
CA GLN A 115 -0.64 -32.92 11.74
C GLN A 115 -0.63 -32.13 10.42
N PRO A 116 0.52 -32.10 9.70
CA PRO A 116 0.61 -31.59 8.32
C PRO A 116 0.23 -32.63 7.25
N TYR A 117 0.02 -33.89 7.64
CA TYR A 117 -0.40 -34.97 6.76
C TYR A 117 -1.29 -35.94 7.53
N GLY A 118 -2.45 -36.28 6.95
CA GLY A 118 -3.36 -37.30 7.48
C GLY A 118 -4.34 -36.76 8.50
N SER A 119 -5.54 -36.41 8.05
CA SER A 119 -6.71 -36.43 8.92
C SER A 119 -6.85 -37.86 9.44
N ALA A 120 -6.69 -38.07 10.75
CA ALA A 120 -7.04 -39.33 11.39
C ALA A 120 -8.48 -39.68 10.98
N GLY A 121 -8.60 -40.74 10.19
CA GLY A 121 -9.89 -41.30 9.79
C GLY A 121 -10.71 -41.54 11.04
N ARG A 122 -11.92 -40.97 11.05
CA ARG A 122 -12.94 -41.26 12.05
C ARG A 122 -13.12 -42.78 12.14
N GLN A 123 -12.75 -43.31 13.30
CA GLN A 123 -13.09 -44.61 13.85
C GLN A 123 -14.50 -45.05 13.41
N SER A 124 -14.58 -45.99 12.49
CA SER A 124 -15.81 -46.70 12.11
C SER A 124 -15.54 -48.19 12.24
N GLY A 125 -15.92 -48.77 13.38
CA GLY A 125 -15.72 -50.19 13.66
C GLY A 125 -15.81 -50.53 15.15
N GLU A 126 -16.96 -50.26 15.79
CA GLU A 126 -17.32 -50.99 17.02
C GLU A 126 -17.56 -52.46 16.63
N PHE A 127 -16.61 -53.34 16.90
CA PHE A 127 -16.88 -54.78 16.96
C PHE A 127 -17.44 -55.09 18.34
N ARG A 128 -18.77 -55.25 18.45
CA ARG A 128 -19.39 -55.84 19.63
C ARG A 128 -19.05 -57.32 19.66
N SER A 129 -18.24 -57.76 20.64
CA SER A 129 -18.01 -59.18 20.90
C SER A 129 -19.24 -59.79 21.55
N LEU A 130 -19.86 -60.78 20.91
CA LEU A 130 -20.75 -61.71 21.58
C LEU A 130 -19.90 -62.91 22.03
N SER A 131 -19.66 -63.01 23.33
CA SER A 131 -19.15 -64.24 23.95
C SER A 131 -20.30 -65.21 24.14
N ALA A 132 -20.10 -66.47 23.73
CA ALA A 132 -21.00 -67.61 23.98
C ALA A 132 -20.51 -68.39 25.20
#